data_AF-A0A3B9ZN31-F1
#
_entry.id   AF-A0A3B9ZN31-F1
#
_cell.length_a   1.000
_cell.length_b   1.000
_cell.length_c   1.000
_cell.angle_alpha   90.00
_cell.angle_beta   90.00
_cell.angle_gamma   90.00
#
_symmetry.space_group_name_H-M   'P 1'
#
loop_
_entity.id
_entity.type
_entity.pdbx_description
1 polymer ?
#
loop_
_entity_poly.entity_id
_entity_poly.type
_entity_poly.pdbx_seq_one_letter_code
_entity_poly.pdbx_strand_id
1 'polypeptide(L)'
;MNRACGFFLIVFLLSLEVSFGQEENNSALDKIISIEAHNETLASVLEKIAVQAQVYFSYDPSIIHADKKIDASFTSKSIRDILNVLLDSKFTYQPLDQQIVITPPDTASETNKEAATDGKHQIITFRGKVIDRDQKDPLPFSTISVQKSNIGTISNGDGEFELKIPSTTPNDSVVVSCLGYKQFHLPVSEIGKDAVTILLQPATFQLGEIMVTYISPQDILSRIVSKIGLNYPQDPEIMTSFYREVLKQDKNYIDVAEAVMDIVKSSYGNVFTEDKVKIIKGSKGLNVKPCKLVDFKIQGGPYYITKLDVVKTLDSFLDPEFTPFYKYTLEEIVDFNDRSTYVIHFKPKEKVDNPFYQGTLLIDMSSFALVQADFELNRSGLKLAQNDLIKKKPKDFFVRPLQVRYLVQYRRSEEKWHLSIAQASMSFRVRSKQDKINSVFHSTSDLLITDFKPDDGTHFKRNELFNSKDIFTEMINRYDENFWGDYNIIKPSEDLNKALKKYYQENDTLFNSSNF
;
A
#
# COMPACT_ATOMS: atom_id res chain seq x y z
N MET A 1 -17.97 85.67 -1.32
CA MET A 1 -16.59 85.85 -1.82
C MET A 1 -15.89 84.51 -1.71
N ASN A 2 -15.28 84.04 -2.82
CA ASN A 2 -14.50 82.81 -3.03
C ASN A 2 -15.31 81.49 -3.04
N ARG A 3 -15.67 80.92 -4.21
CA ARG A 3 -14.92 80.31 -5.33
C ARG A 3 -14.66 78.80 -5.15
N ALA A 4 -15.42 78.04 -5.97
CA ALA A 4 -15.03 76.87 -6.77
C ALA A 4 -14.34 75.67 -6.09
N CYS A 5 -14.98 74.51 -6.18
CA CYS A 5 -14.54 73.46 -7.12
C CYS A 5 -15.64 72.40 -7.26
N GLY A 6 -16.22 72.31 -8.46
CA GLY A 6 -17.09 71.20 -8.83
C GLY A 6 -16.24 70.01 -9.25
N PHE A 7 -16.60 68.82 -8.77
CA PHE A 7 -16.16 67.57 -9.38
C PHE A 7 -17.39 66.78 -9.81
N PHE A 8 -17.55 66.72 -11.13
CA PHE A 8 -18.42 65.80 -11.85
C PHE A 8 -18.04 64.36 -11.44
N LEU A 9 -18.91 63.66 -10.70
CA LEU A 9 -18.83 62.21 -10.63
C LEU A 9 -19.75 61.65 -11.73
N ILE A 10 -19.13 61.33 -12.86
CA ILE A 10 -19.74 60.63 -13.97
C ILE A 10 -20.16 59.24 -13.46
N VAL A 11 -21.46 59.02 -13.29
CA VAL A 11 -22.05 57.68 -13.13
C VAL A 11 -22.01 57.03 -14.50
N PHE A 12 -20.95 56.25 -14.75
CA PHE A 12 -20.87 55.40 -15.93
C PHE A 12 -21.70 54.14 -15.63
N LEU A 13 -22.96 54.17 -16.08
CA LEU A 13 -23.82 53.00 -16.27
C LEU A 13 -23.18 52.15 -17.39
N LEU A 14 -22.21 51.30 -17.04
CA LEU A 14 -21.77 50.20 -17.88
C LEU A 14 -22.75 49.05 -17.66
N SER A 15 -23.72 48.95 -18.56
CA SER A 15 -24.38 47.70 -18.90
C SER A 15 -23.30 46.67 -19.25
N LEU A 16 -22.90 45.86 -18.29
CA LEU A 16 -22.32 44.56 -18.59
C LEU A 16 -23.45 43.73 -19.19
N GLU A 17 -23.57 43.79 -20.51
CA GLU A 17 -24.10 42.67 -21.26
C GLU A 17 -23.21 41.47 -20.90
N VAL A 18 -23.74 40.58 -20.06
CA VAL A 18 -23.23 39.23 -19.99
C VAL A 18 -23.55 38.62 -21.34
N SER A 19 -22.61 38.72 -22.27
CA SER A 19 -22.57 37.81 -23.40
C SER A 19 -22.51 36.41 -22.81
N PHE A 20 -23.64 35.70 -22.87
CA PHE A 20 -23.64 34.24 -22.97
C PHE A 20 -22.90 33.89 -24.27
N GLY A 21 -21.57 33.93 -24.20
CA GLY A 21 -20.69 33.35 -25.21
C GLY A 21 -20.70 31.85 -24.98
N GLN A 22 -21.17 31.13 -25.98
CA GLN A 22 -21.32 29.68 -25.99
C GLN A 22 -20.03 28.99 -25.54
N GLU A 23 -20.14 28.01 -24.63
CA GLU A 23 -19.10 27.00 -24.46
C GLU A 23 -19.02 26.21 -25.77
N GLU A 24 -18.10 26.62 -26.65
CA GLU A 24 -17.56 25.70 -27.63
C GLU A 24 -16.92 24.54 -26.86
N ASN A 25 -17.40 23.32 -27.12
CA ASN A 25 -16.76 22.06 -26.73
C ASN A 25 -15.35 21.96 -27.35
N ASN A 26 -14.40 22.78 -26.89
CA ASN A 26 -13.01 22.68 -27.30
C ASN A 26 -12.35 21.59 -26.47
N SER A 27 -12.22 20.42 -27.09
CA SER A 27 -11.48 19.29 -26.57
C SER A 27 -10.10 19.72 -26.09
N ALA A 28 -9.59 19.16 -24.99
CA ALA A 28 -8.23 19.42 -24.51
C ALA A 28 -7.17 19.23 -25.61
N LEU A 29 -7.42 18.35 -26.59
CA LEU A 29 -6.56 18.12 -27.75
C LEU A 29 -6.48 19.28 -28.73
N ASP A 30 -7.48 20.17 -28.76
CA ASP A 30 -7.60 21.22 -29.76
C ASP A 30 -7.03 22.57 -29.26
N LYS A 31 -6.62 22.63 -27.97
CA LYS A 31 -5.93 23.80 -27.39
C LYS A 31 -4.65 24.11 -28.17
N ILE A 32 -4.44 25.39 -28.49
CA ILE A 32 -3.29 25.87 -29.26
C ILE A 32 -2.20 26.34 -28.30
N ILE A 33 -0.98 25.80 -28.47
CA ILE A 33 0.20 26.17 -27.67
C ILE A 33 1.44 26.35 -28.53
N SER A 34 2.48 26.92 -27.93
CA SER A 34 3.83 27.00 -28.50
C SER A 34 4.82 26.45 -27.49
N ILE A 35 5.61 25.44 -27.88
CA ILE A 35 6.60 24.79 -27.02
C ILE A 35 7.93 24.63 -27.77
N GLU A 36 9.02 24.81 -27.03
CA GLU A 36 10.37 24.60 -27.51
C GLU A 36 11.09 23.58 -26.62
N ALA A 37 11.75 22.61 -27.25
CA ALA A 37 12.49 21.54 -26.61
C ALA A 37 13.85 21.35 -27.28
N HIS A 38 14.92 21.42 -26.48
CA HIS A 38 16.31 21.26 -26.94
C HIS A 38 16.96 20.09 -26.20
N ASN A 39 17.11 18.95 -26.86
CA ASN A 39 17.67 17.71 -26.28
C ASN A 39 17.00 17.26 -24.95
N GLU A 40 15.69 17.43 -24.85
CA GLU A 40 14.89 17.07 -23.67
C GLU A 40 14.24 15.70 -23.82
N THR A 41 13.88 15.04 -22.72
CA THR A 41 13.14 13.77 -22.84
C THR A 41 11.71 14.03 -23.29
N LEU A 42 11.12 13.10 -24.05
CA LEU A 42 9.71 13.17 -24.45
C LEU A 42 8.79 13.37 -23.24
N ALA A 43 9.08 12.74 -22.10
CA ALA A 43 8.34 12.95 -20.85
C ALA A 43 8.36 14.42 -20.40
N SER A 44 9.54 15.08 -20.45
CA SER A 44 9.71 16.51 -20.10
C SER A 44 8.97 17.41 -21.07
N VAL A 45 8.99 17.08 -22.36
CA VAL A 45 8.23 17.82 -23.38
C VAL A 45 6.72 17.70 -23.14
N LEU A 46 6.23 16.50 -22.84
CA LEU A 46 4.82 16.27 -22.46
C LEU A 46 4.44 17.00 -21.17
N GLU A 47 5.33 17.07 -20.18
CA GLU A 47 5.11 17.83 -18.93
C GLU A 47 5.01 19.34 -19.20
N LYS A 48 5.87 19.88 -20.06
CA LYS A 48 5.78 21.29 -20.49
C LYS A 48 4.47 21.59 -21.20
N ILE A 49 4.01 20.70 -22.09
CA ILE A 49 2.70 20.81 -22.76
C ILE A 49 1.58 20.80 -21.71
N ALA A 50 1.64 19.87 -20.74
CA ALA A 50 0.68 19.73 -19.66
C ALA A 50 0.56 21.02 -18.82
N VAL A 51 1.70 21.59 -18.41
CA VAL A 51 1.74 22.84 -17.63
C VAL A 51 1.17 24.03 -18.42
N GLN A 52 1.60 24.20 -19.67
CA GLN A 52 1.20 25.36 -20.49
C GLN A 52 -0.27 25.31 -20.90
N ALA A 53 -0.78 24.13 -21.23
CA ALA A 53 -2.17 23.96 -21.65
C ALA A 53 -3.14 23.68 -20.50
N GLN A 54 -2.63 23.52 -19.27
CA GLN A 54 -3.40 23.08 -18.10
C GLN A 54 -4.16 21.77 -18.41
N VAL A 55 -3.41 20.76 -18.84
CA VAL A 55 -3.89 19.40 -19.14
C VAL A 55 -2.98 18.36 -18.48
N TYR A 56 -3.41 17.11 -18.42
CA TYR A 56 -2.63 15.99 -17.88
C TYR A 56 -2.46 14.91 -18.95
N PHE A 57 -1.30 14.25 -18.97
CA PHE A 57 -1.07 13.11 -19.85
C PHE A 57 -1.09 11.80 -19.06
N SER A 58 -1.77 10.78 -19.59
CA SER A 58 -1.69 9.41 -19.10
C SER A 58 -1.18 8.51 -20.22
N TYR A 59 -0.07 7.84 -19.96
CA TYR A 59 0.59 6.97 -20.94
C TYR A 59 1.48 5.96 -20.22
N ASP A 60 1.80 4.87 -20.90
CA ASP A 60 2.86 3.97 -20.49
C ASP A 60 4.21 4.52 -21.01
N PRO A 61 5.18 4.86 -20.13
CA PRO A 61 6.44 5.46 -20.54
C PRO A 61 7.34 4.53 -21.33
N SER A 62 7.20 3.20 -21.15
CA SER A 62 7.96 2.21 -21.91
C SER A 62 7.40 2.07 -23.32
N ILE A 63 6.08 2.17 -23.49
CA ILE A 63 5.43 2.07 -24.81
C ILE A 63 5.69 3.31 -25.65
N ILE A 64 5.61 4.52 -25.07
CA ILE A 64 5.86 5.76 -25.84
C ILE A 64 7.35 6.12 -25.93
N HIS A 65 8.24 5.34 -25.30
CA HIS A 65 9.66 5.66 -25.14
C HIS A 65 9.87 7.05 -24.54
N ALA A 66 9.35 7.29 -23.35
CA ALA A 66 9.30 8.61 -22.71
C ALA A 66 10.69 9.21 -22.40
N ASP A 67 11.73 8.37 -22.39
CA ASP A 67 13.14 8.75 -22.26
C ASP A 67 13.79 9.21 -23.59
N LYS A 68 13.14 8.97 -24.74
CA LYS A 68 13.56 9.44 -26.08
C LYS A 68 13.87 10.93 -26.04
N LYS A 69 15.04 11.30 -26.56
CA LYS A 69 15.46 12.70 -26.69
C LYS A 69 14.74 13.37 -27.85
N ILE A 70 14.17 14.55 -27.59
CA ILE A 70 13.40 15.37 -28.50
C ILE A 70 14.12 16.71 -28.66
N ASP A 71 14.32 17.07 -29.92
CA ASP A 71 14.80 18.39 -30.36
C ASP A 71 13.78 18.90 -31.38
N ALA A 72 12.88 19.78 -30.93
CA ALA A 72 11.72 20.23 -31.71
C ALA A 72 11.18 21.55 -31.19
N SER A 73 10.67 22.38 -32.11
CA SER A 73 9.98 23.63 -31.80
C SER A 73 8.63 23.68 -32.51
N PHE A 74 7.58 23.96 -31.74
CA PHE A 74 6.21 24.07 -32.23
C PHE A 74 5.69 25.45 -31.88
N THR A 75 5.19 26.18 -32.88
CA THR A 75 4.63 27.53 -32.69
C THR A 75 3.17 27.54 -33.10
N SER A 76 2.28 27.90 -32.17
CA SER A 76 0.82 28.01 -32.38
C SER A 76 0.22 26.76 -33.04
N LYS A 77 0.46 25.59 -32.43
CA LYS A 77 -0.07 24.30 -32.89
C LYS A 77 -1.05 23.70 -31.87
N SER A 78 -2.01 22.92 -32.35
CA SER A 78 -2.91 22.16 -31.47
C SER A 78 -2.12 21.09 -30.72
N ILE A 79 -2.54 20.72 -29.52
CA ILE A 79 -1.91 19.62 -28.77
C ILE A 79 -1.95 18.32 -29.58
N ARG A 80 -3.05 18.05 -30.28
CA ARG A 80 -3.18 16.89 -31.19
C ARG A 80 -2.06 16.84 -32.23
N ASP A 81 -1.79 17.96 -32.90
CA ASP A 81 -0.74 18.03 -33.92
C ASP A 81 0.66 17.84 -33.33
N ILE A 82 0.89 18.43 -32.15
CA ILE A 82 2.17 18.27 -31.44
C ILE A 82 2.38 16.80 -31.07
N LEU A 83 1.36 16.13 -30.50
CA LEU A 83 1.43 14.71 -30.16
C LEU A 83 1.63 13.81 -31.38
N ASN A 84 0.91 14.09 -32.48
CA ASN A 84 1.07 13.35 -33.73
C ASN A 84 2.51 13.39 -34.25
N VAL A 85 3.22 14.52 -34.09
CA VAL A 85 4.62 14.65 -34.47
C VAL A 85 5.55 13.98 -33.46
N LEU A 86 5.34 14.20 -32.16
CA LEU A 86 6.20 13.63 -31.11
C LEU A 86 6.15 12.10 -31.05
N LEU A 87 5.01 11.52 -31.43
CA LEU A 87 4.71 10.09 -31.30
C LEU A 87 4.52 9.40 -32.67
N ASP A 88 4.98 10.04 -33.74
CA ASP A 88 4.96 9.52 -35.12
C ASP A 88 3.58 9.04 -35.59
N SER A 89 2.50 9.63 -35.08
CA SER A 89 1.08 9.28 -35.35
C SER A 89 0.74 7.79 -35.10
N LYS A 90 1.54 7.08 -34.31
CA LYS A 90 1.34 5.65 -33.99
C LYS A 90 0.38 5.42 -32.83
N PHE A 91 -0.12 6.47 -32.20
CA PHE A 91 -0.87 6.39 -30.95
C PHE A 91 -2.23 7.06 -31.09
N THR A 92 -3.21 6.55 -30.35
CA THR A 92 -4.53 7.15 -30.24
C THR A 92 -4.58 8.04 -29.00
N TYR A 93 -5.15 9.23 -29.15
CA TYR A 93 -5.32 10.19 -28.07
C TYR A 93 -6.81 10.34 -27.75
N GLN A 94 -7.18 9.98 -26.53
CA GLN A 94 -8.54 10.13 -26.04
C GLN A 94 -8.57 11.29 -25.02
N PRO A 95 -9.27 12.39 -25.33
CA PRO A 95 -9.47 13.47 -24.38
C PRO A 95 -10.59 13.09 -23.39
N LEU A 96 -10.27 13.09 -22.10
CA LEU A 96 -11.22 12.94 -21.00
C LEU A 96 -11.09 14.20 -20.12
N ASP A 97 -11.95 15.19 -20.36
CA ASP A 97 -11.89 16.53 -19.77
C ASP A 97 -10.53 17.22 -19.99
N GLN A 98 -9.77 17.46 -18.92
CA GLN A 98 -8.42 18.05 -18.93
C GLN A 98 -7.32 16.98 -19.05
N GLN A 99 -7.67 15.70 -19.17
CA GLN A 99 -6.72 14.60 -19.30
C GLN A 99 -6.68 14.07 -20.74
N ILE A 100 -5.49 13.81 -21.26
CA ILE A 100 -5.26 13.21 -22.58
C ILE A 100 -4.61 11.84 -22.34
N VAL A 101 -5.35 10.77 -22.65
CA VAL A 101 -4.87 9.39 -22.55
C VAL A 101 -4.25 8.99 -23.88
N ILE A 102 -3.00 8.54 -23.85
CA ILE A 102 -2.24 8.10 -25.02
C ILE A 102 -2.18 6.58 -24.98
N THR A 103 -2.82 5.94 -25.96
CA THR A 103 -2.90 4.48 -26.06
C THR A 103 -2.33 4.03 -27.41
N PRO A 104 -1.80 2.79 -27.51
CA PRO A 104 -1.53 2.16 -28.81
C PRO A 104 -2.79 2.17 -29.68
N PRO A 105 -2.67 2.11 -31.01
CA PRO A 105 -3.82 2.15 -31.90
C PRO A 105 -4.66 0.87 -31.73
N ASP A 106 -5.97 1.04 -31.57
CA ASP A 106 -6.93 -0.06 -31.47
C ASP A 106 -6.82 -0.95 -32.72
N THR A 107 -6.27 -2.15 -32.54
CA THR A 107 -6.20 -3.18 -33.58
C THR A 107 -7.10 -4.34 -33.17
N ALA A 108 -8.38 -4.22 -33.49
CA ALA A 108 -9.29 -5.35 -33.62
C ALA A 108 -9.57 -5.61 -35.11
N SER A 109 -9.02 -6.74 -35.59
CA SER A 109 -9.38 -7.52 -36.79
C SER A 109 -8.96 -6.98 -38.18
N GLU A 110 -7.91 -7.55 -38.78
CA GLU A 110 -8.00 -8.64 -39.77
C GLU A 110 -6.62 -9.06 -40.33
N THR A 111 -6.33 -10.35 -40.21
CA THR A 111 -5.64 -11.27 -41.16
C THR A 111 -4.38 -10.82 -41.94
N ASN A 112 -3.18 -11.26 -41.52
CA ASN A 112 -2.40 -12.35 -42.15
C ASN A 112 -0.98 -12.49 -41.56
N LYS A 113 -0.49 -13.74 -41.61
CA LYS A 113 0.81 -14.26 -41.14
C LYS A 113 2.01 -13.40 -41.55
N GLU A 114 2.93 -13.14 -40.61
CA GLU A 114 4.29 -13.69 -40.58
C GLU A 114 5.04 -13.20 -39.32
N ALA A 115 6.02 -14.01 -38.91
CA ALA A 115 6.57 -14.07 -37.57
C ALA A 115 7.45 -12.88 -37.18
N ALA A 116 7.25 -12.40 -35.94
CA ALA A 116 8.32 -11.99 -35.04
C ALA A 116 7.83 -12.17 -33.60
N THR A 117 8.44 -13.11 -32.90
CA THR A 117 8.27 -13.38 -31.46
C THR A 117 8.69 -12.17 -30.63
N ASP A 118 7.77 -11.60 -29.86
CA ASP A 118 8.08 -11.00 -28.57
C ASP A 118 6.95 -11.30 -27.57
N GLY A 119 7.31 -11.81 -26.41
CA GLY A 119 6.41 -12.53 -25.49
C GLY A 119 5.54 -11.60 -24.66
N LYS A 120 4.24 -11.52 -24.97
CA LYS A 120 3.24 -11.07 -23.98
C LYS A 120 3.18 -12.10 -22.85
N HIS A 121 3.72 -11.78 -21.67
CA HIS A 121 3.51 -12.58 -20.46
C HIS A 121 2.00 -12.62 -20.15
N GLN A 122 1.35 -13.74 -20.42
CA GLN A 122 -0.04 -13.95 -19.99
C GLN A 122 -0.07 -14.07 -18.46
N ILE A 123 -1.14 -13.61 -17.81
CA ILE A 123 -1.31 -13.70 -16.36
C ILE A 123 -2.44 -14.67 -16.04
N ILE A 124 -2.19 -15.55 -15.09
CA ILE A 124 -3.15 -16.46 -14.48
C ILE A 124 -3.69 -15.77 -13.23
N THR A 125 -5.01 -15.55 -13.17
CA THR A 125 -5.68 -14.96 -11.99
C THR A 125 -6.35 -16.05 -11.17
N PHE A 126 -5.81 -16.33 -9.99
CA PHE A 126 -6.37 -17.25 -9.01
C PHE A 126 -7.17 -16.48 -7.96
N ARG A 127 -8.47 -16.70 -7.91
CA ARG A 127 -9.37 -16.02 -6.96
C ARG A 127 -10.22 -17.01 -6.20
N GLY A 128 -10.58 -16.66 -4.97
CA GLY A 128 -11.37 -17.57 -4.16
C GLY A 128 -11.60 -17.06 -2.75
N LYS A 129 -12.06 -18.00 -1.90
CA LYS A 129 -12.29 -17.79 -0.47
C LYS A 129 -11.69 -18.92 0.34
N VAL A 130 -11.01 -18.59 1.44
CA VAL A 130 -10.44 -19.53 2.40
C VAL A 130 -11.37 -19.58 3.62
N ILE A 131 -11.82 -20.79 3.97
CA ILE A 131 -12.70 -21.01 5.13
C ILE A 131 -12.23 -22.22 5.94
N ASP A 132 -12.59 -22.23 7.23
CA ASP A 132 -12.42 -23.39 8.10
C ASP A 132 -13.29 -24.54 7.56
N ARG A 133 -12.70 -25.74 7.43
CA ARG A 133 -13.42 -26.91 6.91
C ARG A 133 -14.58 -27.34 7.81
N ASP A 134 -14.41 -27.26 9.12
CA ASP A 134 -15.29 -27.83 10.13
C ASP A 134 -16.33 -26.78 10.59
N GLN A 135 -15.90 -25.56 10.95
CA GLN A 135 -16.76 -24.46 11.40
C GLN A 135 -17.39 -23.66 10.25
N LYS A 136 -16.79 -23.70 9.04
CA LYS A 136 -17.19 -22.91 7.86
C LYS A 136 -16.98 -21.41 7.99
N ASP A 137 -16.33 -20.96 9.05
CA ASP A 137 -16.00 -19.55 9.26
C ASP A 137 -14.90 -19.10 8.27
N PRO A 138 -14.95 -17.84 7.79
CA PRO A 138 -13.89 -17.29 6.95
C PRO A 138 -12.56 -17.23 7.71
N LEU A 139 -11.47 -17.52 6.99
CA LEU A 139 -10.11 -17.46 7.53
C LEU A 139 -9.39 -16.22 7.00
N PRO A 140 -9.47 -15.08 7.72
CA PRO A 140 -8.78 -13.87 7.32
C PRO A 140 -7.26 -13.99 7.50
N PHE A 141 -6.51 -13.24 6.69
CA PHE A 141 -5.05 -13.19 6.73
C PHE A 141 -4.37 -14.56 6.49
N SER A 142 -5.05 -15.48 5.82
CA SER A 142 -4.41 -16.68 5.28
C SER A 142 -3.43 -16.26 4.18
N THR A 143 -2.24 -16.84 4.18
CA THR A 143 -1.22 -16.59 3.16
C THR A 143 -1.50 -17.45 1.94
N ILE A 144 -1.45 -16.85 0.74
CA ILE A 144 -1.60 -17.53 -0.56
C ILE A 144 -0.37 -17.17 -1.40
N SER A 145 0.53 -18.12 -1.62
CA SER A 145 1.80 -17.85 -2.33
C SER A 145 2.16 -18.98 -3.29
N VAL A 146 2.98 -18.67 -4.29
CA VAL A 146 3.51 -19.64 -5.24
C VAL A 146 4.82 -20.21 -4.67
N GLN A 147 4.88 -21.53 -4.44
CA GLN A 147 5.83 -22.19 -3.53
C GLN A 147 7.31 -21.88 -3.78
N LYS A 148 7.75 -21.80 -5.04
CA LYS A 148 9.16 -21.58 -5.43
C LYS A 148 9.39 -20.18 -5.97
N SER A 149 8.50 -19.24 -5.67
CA SER A 149 8.64 -17.85 -6.07
C SER A 149 8.29 -16.92 -4.92
N ASN A 150 8.57 -15.64 -5.12
CA ASN A 150 8.23 -14.60 -4.16
C ASN A 150 6.81 -14.05 -4.38
N ILE A 151 6.05 -14.61 -5.32
CA ILE A 151 4.70 -14.15 -5.67
C ILE A 151 3.69 -14.61 -4.62
N GLY A 152 2.94 -13.67 -4.04
CA GLY A 152 1.92 -14.00 -3.05
C GLY A 152 0.93 -12.87 -2.76
N THR A 153 -0.12 -13.24 -2.03
CA THR A 153 -1.16 -12.37 -1.49
C THR A 153 -1.68 -12.94 -0.15
N ILE A 154 -2.65 -12.25 0.45
CA ILE A 154 -3.37 -12.74 1.62
C ILE A 154 -4.89 -12.64 1.44
N SER A 155 -5.62 -13.45 2.20
CA SER A 155 -7.07 -13.32 2.30
C SER A 155 -7.48 -12.10 3.15
N ASN A 156 -8.59 -11.48 2.78
CA ASN A 156 -9.17 -10.35 3.49
C ASN A 156 -10.01 -10.78 4.70
N GLY A 157 -10.69 -9.82 5.34
CA GLY A 157 -11.57 -10.08 6.50
C GLY A 157 -12.68 -11.11 6.27
N ASP A 158 -13.11 -11.29 5.02
CA ASP A 158 -14.16 -12.23 4.61
C ASP A 158 -13.59 -13.57 4.09
N GLY A 159 -12.27 -13.77 4.22
CA GLY A 159 -11.53 -14.91 3.71
C GLY A 159 -11.28 -14.88 2.19
N GLU A 160 -11.66 -13.82 1.49
CA GLU A 160 -11.51 -13.73 0.03
C GLU A 160 -10.11 -13.28 -0.39
N PHE A 161 -9.61 -13.80 -1.51
CA PHE A 161 -8.30 -13.47 -2.06
C PHE A 161 -8.32 -13.37 -3.59
N GLU A 162 -7.29 -12.71 -4.13
CA GLU A 162 -6.94 -12.71 -5.55
C GLU A 162 -5.42 -12.69 -5.70
N LEU A 163 -4.88 -13.66 -6.45
CA LEU A 163 -3.47 -13.82 -6.76
C LEU A 163 -3.28 -13.84 -8.28
N LYS A 164 -2.44 -12.95 -8.79
CA LYS A 164 -2.00 -12.85 -10.18
C LYS A 164 -0.62 -13.48 -10.30
N ILE A 165 -0.52 -14.46 -11.18
CA ILE A 165 0.67 -15.28 -11.39
C ILE A 165 1.09 -15.15 -12.87
N PRO A 166 2.33 -14.78 -13.17
CA PRO A 166 2.84 -14.85 -14.54
C PRO A 166 2.76 -16.28 -15.10
N SER A 167 2.32 -16.41 -16.35
CA SER A 167 2.22 -17.71 -17.07
C SER A 167 3.55 -18.43 -17.28
N THR A 168 4.68 -17.77 -16.99
CA THR A 168 6.02 -18.35 -16.99
C THR A 168 6.29 -19.27 -15.79
N THR A 169 5.36 -19.37 -14.83
CA THR A 169 5.47 -20.21 -13.62
C THR A 169 4.50 -21.42 -13.60
N PRO A 170 4.31 -22.20 -14.69
CA PRO A 170 3.23 -23.19 -14.75
C PRO A 170 3.51 -24.50 -13.97
N ASN A 171 4.77 -24.82 -13.67
CA ASN A 171 5.19 -26.08 -13.01
C ASN A 171 5.37 -25.94 -11.49
N ASP A 172 4.72 -24.96 -10.88
CA ASP A 172 4.76 -24.74 -9.44
C ASP A 172 3.40 -25.01 -8.78
N SER A 173 3.33 -24.91 -7.46
CA SER A 173 2.09 -25.03 -6.69
C SER A 173 1.80 -23.74 -5.92
N VAL A 174 0.53 -23.35 -5.90
CA VAL A 174 0.02 -22.38 -4.93
C VAL A 174 -0.12 -23.09 -3.59
N VAL A 175 0.43 -22.49 -2.55
CA VAL A 175 0.31 -22.93 -1.16
C VAL A 175 -0.59 -21.94 -0.43
N VAL A 176 -1.60 -22.46 0.25
CA VAL A 176 -2.44 -21.70 1.17
C VAL A 176 -2.15 -22.15 2.59
N SER A 177 -1.81 -21.19 3.45
CA SER A 177 -1.51 -21.47 4.84
C SER A 177 -2.19 -20.49 5.80
N CYS A 178 -2.58 -21.01 6.96
CA CYS A 178 -3.17 -20.24 8.04
C CYS A 178 -2.71 -20.85 9.37
N LEU A 179 -2.48 -20.02 10.38
CA LEU A 179 -2.02 -20.49 11.70
C LEU A 179 -3.06 -21.43 12.32
N GLY A 180 -2.62 -22.61 12.76
CA GLY A 180 -3.52 -23.62 13.32
C GLY A 180 -4.22 -24.49 12.27
N TYR A 181 -3.84 -24.40 11.00
CA TYR A 181 -4.42 -25.19 9.91
C TYR A 181 -3.33 -25.92 9.11
N LYS A 182 -3.71 -27.04 8.50
CA LYS A 182 -2.86 -27.76 7.55
C LYS A 182 -2.73 -26.96 6.25
N GLN A 183 -1.54 -26.96 5.66
CA GLN A 183 -1.32 -26.33 4.36
C GLN A 183 -2.15 -27.02 3.27
N PHE A 184 -2.65 -26.21 2.35
CA PHE A 184 -3.32 -26.67 1.13
C PHE A 184 -2.45 -26.34 -0.07
N HIS A 185 -2.25 -27.32 -0.96
CA HIS A 185 -1.44 -27.17 -2.16
C HIS A 185 -2.32 -27.37 -3.39
N LEU A 186 -2.19 -26.49 -4.38
CA LEU A 186 -2.86 -26.57 -5.67
C LEU A 186 -1.85 -26.31 -6.79
N PRO A 187 -1.62 -27.25 -7.72
CA PRO A 187 -0.79 -27.00 -8.89
C PRO A 187 -1.27 -25.78 -9.68
N VAL A 188 -0.36 -24.91 -10.12
CA VAL A 188 -0.70 -23.71 -10.90
C VAL A 188 -1.44 -24.07 -12.20
N SER A 189 -1.11 -25.22 -12.79
CA SER A 189 -1.77 -25.77 -13.98
C SER A 189 -3.23 -26.17 -13.77
N GLU A 190 -3.66 -26.40 -12.53
CA GLU A 190 -5.04 -26.77 -12.17
C GLU A 190 -5.92 -25.54 -11.86
N ILE A 191 -5.36 -24.33 -11.91
CA ILE A 191 -6.09 -23.09 -11.65
C ILE A 191 -7.05 -22.81 -12.81
N GLY A 192 -8.34 -22.98 -12.52
CA GLY A 192 -9.42 -22.64 -13.44
C GLY A 192 -9.69 -21.13 -13.52
N LYS A 193 -10.60 -20.75 -14.43
CA LYS A 193 -11.04 -19.35 -14.56
C LYS A 193 -12.01 -18.90 -13.48
N ASP A 194 -12.62 -19.81 -12.74
CA ASP A 194 -13.67 -19.52 -11.76
C ASP A 194 -13.13 -19.35 -10.34
N ALA A 195 -13.91 -18.68 -9.49
CA ALA A 195 -13.55 -18.53 -8.08
C ALA A 195 -13.69 -19.86 -7.32
N VAL A 196 -12.71 -20.19 -6.49
CA VAL A 196 -12.70 -21.45 -5.72
C VAL A 196 -12.99 -21.21 -4.23
N THR A 197 -13.51 -22.22 -3.54
CA THR A 197 -13.56 -22.25 -2.08
C THR A 197 -12.53 -23.24 -1.56
N ILE A 198 -11.56 -22.76 -0.79
CA ILE A 198 -10.49 -23.56 -0.18
C ILE A 198 -10.89 -23.84 1.26
N LEU A 199 -11.02 -25.14 1.57
CA LEU A 199 -11.34 -25.62 2.91
C LEU A 199 -10.04 -25.98 3.62
N LEU A 200 -9.62 -25.18 4.60
CA LEU A 200 -8.47 -25.54 5.43
C LEU A 200 -8.91 -26.42 6.59
N GLN A 201 -8.24 -27.56 6.74
CA GLN A 201 -8.46 -28.45 7.87
C GLN A 201 -7.72 -27.92 9.10
N PRO A 202 -8.39 -27.77 10.26
CA PRO A 202 -7.72 -27.49 11.52
C PRO A 202 -6.58 -28.50 11.77
N ALA A 203 -5.41 -27.99 12.11
CA ALA A 203 -4.29 -28.81 12.52
C ALA A 203 -4.63 -29.40 13.88
N THR A 204 -4.83 -30.72 13.93
CA THR A 204 -4.88 -31.43 15.21
C THR A 204 -3.46 -31.52 15.73
N PHE A 205 -3.09 -30.64 16.65
CA PHE A 205 -1.84 -30.74 17.37
C PHE A 205 -1.88 -32.01 18.22
N GLN A 206 -1.27 -33.08 17.74
CA GLN A 206 -0.81 -34.11 18.66
C GLN A 206 0.42 -33.53 19.31
N LEU A 207 0.36 -33.28 20.62
CA LEU A 207 1.55 -33.15 21.45
C LEU A 207 2.35 -34.44 21.25
N GLY A 208 3.21 -34.46 20.24
CA GLY A 208 4.28 -35.43 20.20
C GLY A 208 5.03 -35.26 21.50
N GLU A 209 5.40 -36.36 22.16
CA GLU A 209 6.46 -36.33 23.16
C GLU A 209 7.75 -35.94 22.44
N ILE A 210 7.87 -34.66 22.08
CA ILE A 210 9.13 -34.08 21.70
C ILE A 210 9.94 -34.18 22.99
N MET A 211 11.01 -34.98 22.96
CA MET A 211 12.04 -34.97 23.98
C MET A 211 12.68 -33.58 23.93
N VAL A 212 12.01 -32.58 24.52
CA VAL A 212 12.50 -31.22 24.57
C VAL A 212 13.64 -31.25 25.57
N THR A 213 14.88 -31.21 25.08
CA THR A 213 15.98 -30.68 25.88
C THR A 213 15.50 -29.30 26.34
N TYR A 214 15.24 -29.14 27.64
CA TYR A 214 14.77 -27.89 28.21
C TYR A 214 15.68 -26.75 27.71
N ILE A 215 15.13 -25.92 26.82
CA ILE A 215 15.79 -24.72 26.31
C ILE A 215 15.07 -23.54 26.94
N SER A 216 15.83 -22.64 27.55
CA SER A 216 15.21 -21.48 28.18
C SER A 216 14.71 -20.51 27.08
N PRO A 217 13.58 -19.81 27.29
CA PRO A 217 13.16 -18.75 26.38
C PRO A 217 14.26 -17.72 26.12
N GLN A 218 15.09 -17.43 27.12
CA GLN A 218 16.23 -16.52 27.01
C GLN A 218 17.27 -17.02 26.00
N ASP A 219 17.58 -18.33 26.01
CA ASP A 219 18.49 -18.93 25.03
C ASP A 219 17.90 -18.88 23.62
N ILE A 220 16.59 -19.10 23.48
CA ILE A 220 15.90 -18.97 22.18
C ILE A 220 16.07 -17.54 21.64
N LEU A 221 15.78 -16.52 22.45
CA LEU A 221 15.89 -15.11 22.04
C LEU A 221 17.33 -14.73 21.67
N SER A 222 18.32 -15.15 22.48
CA SER A 222 19.74 -14.95 22.17
C SER A 222 20.14 -15.59 20.83
N ARG A 223 19.56 -16.75 20.51
CA ARG A 223 19.78 -17.43 19.22
C ARG A 223 19.11 -16.72 18.05
N ILE A 224 17.96 -16.06 18.24
CA ILE A 224 17.37 -15.21 17.19
C ILE A 224 18.38 -14.15 16.79
N VAL A 225 18.85 -13.35 17.76
CA VAL A 225 19.75 -12.22 17.53
C VAL A 225 21.09 -12.67 16.93
N SER A 226 21.73 -13.69 17.51
CA SER A 226 23.03 -14.19 17.03
C SER A 226 22.97 -14.85 15.66
N LYS A 227 21.79 -15.31 15.22
CA LYS A 227 21.59 -15.90 13.89
C LYS A 227 21.00 -14.96 12.86
N ILE A 228 20.81 -13.66 13.15
CA ILE A 228 20.27 -12.71 12.17
C ILE A 228 21.10 -12.73 10.86
N GLY A 229 22.44 -12.72 10.98
CA GLY A 229 23.35 -12.80 9.84
C GLY A 229 23.17 -14.04 8.96
N LEU A 230 22.78 -15.16 9.58
CA LEU A 230 22.58 -16.45 8.90
C LEU A 230 21.17 -16.57 8.32
N ASN A 231 20.15 -16.08 9.03
CA ASN A 231 18.76 -16.32 8.71
C ASN A 231 18.13 -15.26 7.81
N TYR A 232 18.69 -14.04 7.73
CA TYR A 232 18.09 -12.93 6.99
C TYR A 232 19.05 -12.37 5.91
N PRO A 233 18.53 -11.64 4.91
CA PRO A 233 19.34 -11.01 3.86
C PRO A 233 20.42 -10.08 4.41
N GLN A 234 21.64 -10.26 3.91
CA GLN A 234 22.80 -9.44 4.28
C GLN A 234 23.15 -8.41 3.21
N ASP A 235 22.58 -8.55 2.02
CA ASP A 235 22.67 -7.58 0.94
C ASP A 235 21.32 -6.86 0.79
N PRO A 236 21.31 -5.60 0.31
CA PRO A 236 20.07 -4.90 0.04
C PRO A 236 19.21 -5.60 -1.02
N GLU A 237 17.90 -5.48 -0.86
CA GLU A 237 16.91 -6.00 -1.81
C GLU A 237 15.85 -4.95 -2.12
N ILE A 238 15.24 -5.03 -3.29
CA ILE A 238 14.08 -4.23 -3.67
C ILE A 238 12.85 -5.10 -3.49
N MET A 239 11.98 -4.71 -2.57
CA MET A 239 10.69 -5.36 -2.33
C MET A 239 9.57 -4.58 -3.01
N THR A 240 8.80 -5.25 -3.87
CA THR A 240 7.52 -4.71 -4.35
C THR A 240 6.44 -5.03 -3.32
N SER A 241 5.62 -4.03 -3.01
CA SER A 241 4.66 -4.13 -1.91
C SER A 241 3.35 -3.43 -2.21
N PHE A 242 2.27 -3.95 -1.60
CA PHE A 242 0.98 -3.28 -1.51
C PHE A 242 0.82 -2.70 -0.10
N TYR A 243 0.45 -1.43 -0.01
CA TYR A 243 0.14 -0.72 1.22
C TYR A 243 -1.30 -0.25 1.22
N ARG A 244 -2.01 -0.41 2.33
CA ARG A 244 -3.36 0.12 2.51
C ARG A 244 -3.50 0.73 3.88
N GLU A 245 -4.12 1.90 3.92
CA GLU A 245 -4.51 2.60 5.14
C GLU A 245 -6.01 2.81 5.14
N VAL A 246 -6.67 2.43 6.25
CA VAL A 246 -8.11 2.55 6.44
C VAL A 246 -8.38 3.27 7.75
N LEU A 247 -9.17 4.34 7.67
CA LEU A 247 -9.69 5.07 8.82
C LEU A 247 -11.20 4.87 8.93
N LYS A 248 -11.66 4.40 10.09
CA LYS A 248 -13.08 4.28 10.43
C LYS A 248 -13.45 5.16 11.61
N GLN A 249 -14.64 5.75 11.60
CA GLN A 249 -15.26 6.42 12.75
C GLN A 249 -16.57 5.72 13.10
N ASP A 250 -16.66 5.21 14.33
CA ASP A 250 -17.84 4.49 14.83
C ASP A 250 -18.35 3.41 13.84
N LYS A 251 -17.39 2.64 13.29
CA LYS A 251 -17.55 1.58 12.25
C LYS A 251 -17.74 2.05 10.81
N ASN A 252 -18.01 3.33 10.56
CA ASN A 252 -18.14 3.86 9.21
C ASN A 252 -16.77 4.18 8.61
N TYR A 253 -16.53 3.80 7.36
CA TYR A 253 -15.33 4.18 6.62
C TYR A 253 -15.30 5.69 6.39
N ILE A 254 -14.16 6.32 6.69
CA ILE A 254 -13.93 7.77 6.57
C ILE A 254 -12.91 8.06 5.47
N ASP A 255 -11.77 7.38 5.53
CA ASP A 255 -10.68 7.48 4.57
C ASP A 255 -10.12 6.09 4.28
N VAL A 256 -9.74 5.88 3.02
CA VAL A 256 -9.08 4.67 2.53
C VAL A 256 -8.06 5.13 1.51
N ALA A 257 -6.79 4.79 1.73
CA ALA A 257 -5.71 5.06 0.79
C ALA A 257 -4.92 3.78 0.54
N GLU A 258 -4.58 3.52 -0.70
CA GLU A 258 -3.89 2.31 -1.14
C GLU A 258 -2.72 2.69 -2.05
N ALA A 259 -1.64 1.90 -2.06
CA ALA A 259 -0.52 2.09 -2.97
C ALA A 259 0.22 0.80 -3.28
N VAL A 260 0.83 0.77 -4.46
CA VAL A 260 1.95 -0.11 -4.77
C VAL A 260 3.24 0.68 -4.58
N MET A 261 4.19 0.09 -3.88
CA MET A 261 5.44 0.73 -3.49
C MET A 261 6.61 -0.19 -3.70
N ASP A 262 7.76 0.39 -4.03
CA ASP A 262 9.05 -0.27 -3.91
C ASP A 262 9.70 0.13 -2.59
N ILE A 263 10.22 -0.85 -1.87
CA ILE A 263 11.00 -0.67 -0.66
C ILE A 263 12.41 -1.14 -0.95
N VAL A 264 13.39 -0.24 -0.89
CA VAL A 264 14.80 -0.64 -0.82
C VAL A 264 15.04 -1.08 0.62
N LYS A 265 14.99 -2.40 0.82
CA LYS A 265 15.27 -3.03 2.10
C LYS A 265 16.76 -3.09 2.31
N SER A 266 17.21 -2.45 3.39
CA SER A 266 18.60 -2.45 3.79
C SER A 266 18.99 -3.78 4.44
N SER A 267 20.29 -4.12 4.36
CA SER A 267 20.88 -5.29 5.01
C SER A 267 20.48 -5.44 6.48
N TYR A 268 20.06 -6.65 6.88
CA TYR A 268 19.79 -6.98 8.28
C TYR A 268 21.06 -6.98 9.14
N GLY A 269 22.25 -7.03 8.53
CA GLY A 269 23.53 -6.90 9.22
C GLY A 269 23.82 -5.47 9.71
N ASN A 270 23.08 -4.46 9.23
CA ASN A 270 23.26 -3.07 9.64
C ASN A 270 21.93 -2.45 10.08
N VAL A 271 21.66 -2.47 11.38
CA VAL A 271 20.44 -1.91 11.98
C VAL A 271 20.29 -0.40 11.80
N PHE A 272 21.38 0.35 11.56
CA PHE A 272 21.37 1.81 11.45
C PHE A 272 20.97 2.32 10.06
N THR A 273 21.10 1.48 9.03
CA THR A 273 20.67 1.87 7.67
C THR A 273 19.15 1.80 7.60
N GLU A 274 18.53 2.90 7.17
CA GLU A 274 17.09 2.96 6.99
C GLU A 274 16.66 2.39 5.63
N ASP A 275 15.51 1.73 5.63
CA ASP A 275 14.81 1.35 4.41
C ASP A 275 14.28 2.60 3.70
N LYS A 276 14.27 2.57 2.36
CA LYS A 276 13.79 3.67 1.53
C LYS A 276 12.52 3.24 0.83
N VAL A 277 11.51 4.10 0.82
CA VAL A 277 10.21 3.79 0.21
C VAL A 277 9.96 4.70 -0.98
N LYS A 278 9.56 4.13 -2.11
CA LYS A 278 9.12 4.84 -3.31
C LYS A 278 7.70 4.41 -3.63
N ILE A 279 6.79 5.36 -3.76
CA ILE A 279 5.43 5.09 -4.23
C ILE A 279 5.48 4.94 -5.76
N ILE A 280 5.05 3.78 -6.27
CA ILE A 280 4.97 3.52 -7.71
C ILE A 280 3.61 3.99 -8.23
N LYS A 281 2.55 3.61 -7.53
CA LYS A 281 1.16 3.97 -7.84
C LYS A 281 0.37 4.10 -6.55
N GLY A 282 -0.52 5.08 -6.46
CA GLY A 282 -1.38 5.28 -5.30
C GLY A 282 -2.81 5.59 -5.69
N SER A 283 -3.76 5.09 -4.92
CA SER A 283 -5.20 5.26 -5.10
C SER A 283 -5.86 5.72 -3.79
N LYS A 284 -6.80 6.67 -3.85
CA LYS A 284 -7.51 7.19 -2.65
C LYS A 284 -9.02 7.01 -2.81
N GLY A 285 -9.58 6.18 -1.94
CA GLY A 285 -10.90 5.62 -2.06
C GLY A 285 -12.03 6.48 -1.51
N LEU A 286 -11.82 7.29 -0.48
CA LEU A 286 -12.93 7.93 0.25
C LEU A 286 -12.51 9.22 0.97
N ASN A 287 -13.38 10.22 0.96
CA ASN A 287 -13.34 11.38 1.85
C ASN A 287 -14.79 11.62 2.35
N VAL A 288 -15.33 10.69 3.14
CA VAL A 288 -16.80 10.59 3.39
C VAL A 288 -17.35 11.79 4.18
N LYS A 289 -16.48 12.55 4.85
CA LYS A 289 -16.76 13.92 5.30
C LYS A 289 -15.45 14.70 5.17
N PRO A 290 -15.45 16.01 4.87
CA PRO A 290 -14.33 16.86 5.25
C PRO A 290 -14.18 16.73 6.76
N CYS A 291 -13.33 15.82 7.19
CA CYS A 291 -12.98 15.69 8.58
C CYS A 291 -12.34 17.04 8.90
N LYS A 292 -12.99 17.88 9.71
CA LYS A 292 -12.36 19.11 10.25
C LYS A 292 -11.07 18.81 11.04
N LEU A 293 -10.79 17.52 11.22
CA LEU A 293 -9.51 16.88 11.54
C LEU A 293 -8.45 16.96 10.41
N VAL A 294 -8.51 17.89 9.45
CA VAL A 294 -7.40 18.14 8.48
C VAL A 294 -6.05 18.33 9.20
N ASP A 295 -6.09 18.78 10.45
CA ASP A 295 -4.93 18.95 11.32
C ASP A 295 -4.66 17.80 12.30
N PHE A 296 -5.35 16.67 12.19
CA PHE A 296 -5.11 15.49 13.02
C PHE A 296 -4.18 14.51 12.30
N LYS A 297 -2.94 14.42 12.78
CA LYS A 297 -1.90 13.59 12.15
C LYS A 297 -1.46 12.51 13.14
N ILE A 298 -1.71 11.25 12.79
CA ILE A 298 -1.21 10.09 13.52
C ILE A 298 0.15 9.70 12.94
N GLN A 299 1.09 9.27 13.78
CA GLN A 299 2.31 8.64 13.33
C GLN A 299 1.97 7.32 12.62
N GLY A 300 2.12 7.28 11.29
CA GLY A 300 1.71 6.17 10.44
C GLY A 300 2.11 6.42 8.98
N GLY A 301 1.65 5.58 8.06
CA GLY A 301 2.01 5.70 6.65
C GLY A 301 3.20 4.82 6.23
N PRO A 302 3.54 4.83 4.93
CA PRO A 302 4.57 3.98 4.33
C PRO A 302 5.94 4.03 5.00
N TYR A 303 6.35 5.18 5.56
CA TYR A 303 7.63 5.27 6.28
C TYR A 303 7.62 4.49 7.60
N TYR A 304 6.54 4.57 8.39
CA TYR A 304 6.52 3.99 9.73
C TYR A 304 6.20 2.50 9.71
N ILE A 305 5.43 2.03 8.73
CA ILE A 305 5.09 0.60 8.62
C ILE A 305 6.33 -0.27 8.36
N THR A 306 7.35 0.25 7.66
CA THR A 306 8.62 -0.47 7.43
C THR A 306 9.46 -0.59 8.71
N LYS A 307 9.26 0.29 9.70
CA LYS A 307 9.92 0.22 11.01
C LYS A 307 9.34 -0.87 11.91
N LEU A 308 8.25 -1.53 11.51
CA LEU A 308 7.70 -2.69 12.21
C LEU A 308 8.47 -3.97 11.91
N ASP A 309 9.49 -3.96 11.06
CA ASP A 309 10.38 -5.11 10.94
C ASP A 309 11.24 -5.28 12.19
N VAL A 310 10.66 -5.94 13.19
CA VAL A 310 11.18 -6.06 14.55
C VAL A 310 12.55 -6.76 14.63
N VAL A 311 12.88 -7.59 13.64
CA VAL A 311 14.19 -8.24 13.51
C VAL A 311 15.22 -7.25 13.00
N LYS A 312 14.88 -6.45 11.98
CA LYS A 312 15.77 -5.42 11.42
C LYS A 312 16.02 -4.29 12.41
N THR A 313 14.99 -3.86 13.13
CA THR A 313 15.05 -2.76 14.09
C THR A 313 15.53 -3.19 15.46
N LEU A 314 15.56 -4.49 15.75
CA LEU A 314 15.78 -5.05 17.08
C LEU A 314 14.85 -4.37 18.10
N ASP A 315 13.54 -4.56 17.96
CA ASP A 315 12.59 -4.00 18.91
C ASP A 315 12.88 -4.46 20.35
N SER A 316 12.36 -3.73 21.33
CA SER A 316 12.75 -3.89 22.75
C SER A 316 12.61 -5.31 23.32
N PHE A 317 11.71 -6.14 22.78
CA PHE A 317 11.54 -7.54 23.20
C PHE A 317 12.53 -8.52 22.53
N LEU A 318 13.35 -8.05 21.58
CA LEU A 318 14.48 -8.78 20.97
C LEU A 318 15.83 -8.15 21.31
N ASP A 319 15.86 -6.85 21.57
CA ASP A 319 17.08 -6.12 21.93
C ASP A 319 17.69 -6.66 23.24
N PRO A 320 18.96 -7.15 23.23
CA PRO A 320 19.65 -7.57 24.44
C PRO A 320 19.69 -6.54 25.57
N GLU A 321 19.67 -5.23 25.26
CA GLU A 321 19.60 -4.16 26.27
C GLU A 321 18.28 -4.18 27.04
N PHE A 322 17.16 -4.46 26.35
CA PHE A 322 15.82 -4.35 26.91
C PHE A 322 15.21 -5.70 27.33
N THR A 323 15.66 -6.82 26.77
CA THR A 323 15.17 -8.16 27.11
C THR A 323 15.19 -8.50 28.61
N PRO A 324 16.13 -8.00 29.46
CA PRO A 324 16.08 -8.25 30.90
C PRO A 324 14.86 -7.65 31.60
N PHE A 325 14.19 -6.66 30.99
CA PHE A 325 12.99 -6.04 31.53
C PHE A 325 11.69 -6.81 31.20
N TYR A 326 11.80 -7.90 30.44
CA TYR A 326 10.68 -8.74 30.06
C TYR A 326 10.65 -10.07 30.81
N LYS A 327 9.44 -10.61 30.98
CA LYS A 327 9.22 -12.01 31.32
C LYS A 327 8.79 -12.75 30.06
N TYR A 328 9.52 -13.80 29.72
CA TYR A 328 9.22 -14.71 28.60
C TYR A 328 8.74 -16.05 29.12
N THR A 329 7.73 -16.61 28.46
CA THR A 329 7.14 -17.92 28.79
C THR A 329 7.00 -18.71 27.50
N LEU A 330 7.69 -19.85 27.42
CA LEU A 330 7.44 -20.83 26.37
C LEU A 330 6.15 -21.57 26.74
N GLU A 331 5.13 -21.49 25.88
CA GLU A 331 3.82 -22.09 26.15
C GLU A 331 3.70 -23.46 25.48
N GLU A 332 3.83 -23.48 24.16
CA GLU A 332 3.69 -24.69 23.37
C GLU A 332 4.62 -24.70 22.15
N ILE A 333 4.68 -25.86 21.51
CA ILE A 333 5.28 -26.05 20.20
C ILE A 333 4.15 -26.35 19.24
N VAL A 334 4.05 -25.57 18.18
CA VAL A 334 3.07 -25.74 17.11
C VAL A 334 3.77 -26.10 15.81
N ASP A 335 3.11 -26.88 14.96
CA ASP A 335 3.51 -26.99 13.57
C ASP A 335 2.89 -25.83 12.79
N PHE A 336 3.75 -24.98 12.22
CA PHE A 336 3.35 -23.86 11.39
C PHE A 336 4.13 -23.90 10.09
N ASN A 337 3.42 -23.91 8.95
CA ASN A 337 4.00 -24.09 7.63
C ASN A 337 4.91 -25.33 7.51
N ASP A 338 4.46 -26.47 8.06
CA ASP A 338 5.21 -27.74 8.14
C ASP A 338 6.55 -27.64 8.88
N ARG A 339 6.66 -26.68 9.81
CA ARG A 339 7.85 -26.43 10.61
C ARG A 339 7.48 -26.32 12.07
N SER A 340 8.14 -27.12 12.91
CA SER A 340 7.97 -27.03 14.35
C SER A 340 8.46 -25.66 14.84
N THR A 341 7.59 -24.98 15.58
CA THR A 341 7.70 -23.56 15.90
C THR A 341 7.42 -23.35 17.38
N TYR A 342 8.32 -22.67 18.08
CA TYR A 342 8.11 -22.27 19.47
C TYR A 342 7.08 -21.15 19.54
N VAL A 343 6.15 -21.24 20.49
CA VAL A 343 5.24 -20.14 20.87
C VAL A 343 5.74 -19.53 22.18
N ILE A 344 6.28 -18.31 22.10
CA ILE A 344 6.80 -17.58 23.27
C ILE A 344 5.93 -16.36 23.55
N HIS A 345 5.32 -16.33 24.73
CA HIS A 345 4.65 -15.14 25.25
C HIS A 345 5.62 -14.25 26.00
N PHE A 346 5.49 -12.94 25.81
CA PHE A 346 6.29 -11.96 26.51
C PHE A 346 5.44 -10.83 27.08
N LYS A 347 5.86 -10.32 28.23
CA LYS A 347 5.29 -9.11 28.84
C LYS A 347 6.33 -8.39 29.70
N PRO A 348 6.20 -7.07 29.92
CA PRO A 348 7.11 -6.35 30.79
C PRO A 348 7.02 -6.89 32.22
N LYS A 349 8.13 -6.88 32.94
CA LYS A 349 8.17 -7.17 34.38
C LYS A 349 7.42 -6.07 35.15
N GLU A 350 6.98 -6.40 36.36
CA GLU A 350 6.31 -5.42 37.22
C GLU A 350 7.24 -4.25 37.57
N LYS A 351 6.67 -3.05 37.74
CA LYS A 351 7.38 -1.82 38.15
C LYS A 351 8.52 -1.39 37.23
N VAL A 352 8.48 -1.81 35.97
CA VAL A 352 9.36 -1.29 34.93
C VAL A 352 8.68 -0.10 34.26
N ASP A 353 9.41 1.02 34.17
CA ASP A 353 8.91 2.24 33.54
C ASP A 353 8.97 2.23 32.02
N ASN A 354 9.81 1.38 31.40
CA ASN A 354 9.92 1.10 29.96
C ASN A 354 10.72 -0.22 29.83
N PRO A 355 10.34 -1.20 28.98
CA PRO A 355 9.45 -1.14 27.82
C PRO A 355 7.99 -1.59 28.05
N PHE A 356 7.11 -1.33 27.06
CA PHE A 356 5.65 -1.47 27.20
C PHE A 356 4.96 -2.51 26.32
N TYR A 357 5.69 -3.11 25.37
CA TYR A 357 5.09 -4.12 24.51
C TYR A 357 4.76 -5.39 25.27
N GLN A 358 3.73 -6.11 24.85
CA GLN A 358 3.44 -7.46 25.29
C GLN A 358 2.87 -8.22 24.10
N GLY A 359 3.03 -9.54 24.06
CA GLY A 359 2.58 -10.29 22.90
C GLY A 359 3.10 -11.71 22.83
N THR A 360 3.12 -12.21 21.59
CA THR A 360 3.46 -13.59 21.24
C THR A 360 4.46 -13.57 20.07
N LEU A 361 5.50 -14.40 20.19
CA LEU A 361 6.49 -14.66 19.16
C LEU A 361 6.37 -16.11 18.70
N LEU A 362 6.33 -16.32 17.39
CA LEU A 362 6.47 -17.63 16.77
C LEU A 362 7.88 -17.74 16.20
N ILE A 363 8.64 -18.74 16.64
CA ILE A 363 10.07 -18.87 16.31
C ILE A 363 10.34 -20.27 15.76
N ASP A 364 10.89 -20.34 14.56
CA ASP A 364 11.22 -21.60 13.89
C ASP A 364 12.27 -22.37 14.69
N MET A 365 12.00 -23.63 15.07
CA MET A 365 12.89 -24.39 15.96
C MET A 365 14.24 -24.75 15.31
N SER A 366 14.27 -24.91 13.98
CA SER A 366 15.49 -25.34 13.28
C SER A 366 16.49 -24.19 13.04
N SER A 367 15.98 -23.03 12.64
CA SER A 367 16.78 -21.86 12.28
C SER A 367 16.88 -20.85 13.42
N PHE A 368 15.93 -20.84 14.36
CA PHE A 368 15.69 -19.76 15.33
C PHE A 368 15.35 -18.42 14.66
N ALA A 369 14.81 -18.44 13.44
CA ALA A 369 14.25 -17.25 12.82
C ALA A 369 12.88 -16.92 13.43
N LEU A 370 12.56 -15.64 13.47
CA LEU A 370 11.24 -15.17 13.87
C LEU A 370 10.30 -15.37 12.67
N VAL A 371 9.20 -16.07 12.91
CA VAL A 371 8.17 -16.35 11.91
C VAL A 371 7.08 -15.30 12.00
N GLN A 372 6.66 -14.95 13.21
CA GLN A 372 5.65 -13.94 13.47
C GLN A 372 5.89 -13.27 14.82
N ALA A 373 5.61 -11.96 14.90
CA ALA A 373 5.40 -11.23 16.14
C ALA A 373 4.01 -10.60 16.13
N ASP A 374 3.20 -10.93 17.14
CA ASP A 374 1.90 -10.31 17.40
C ASP A 374 1.98 -9.63 18.76
N PHE A 375 1.93 -8.30 18.78
CA PHE A 375 2.22 -7.54 19.99
C PHE A 375 1.44 -6.24 20.08
N GLU A 376 1.23 -5.76 21.30
CA GLU A 376 0.49 -4.55 21.57
C GLU A 376 1.12 -3.74 22.71
N LEU A 377 0.75 -2.47 22.81
CA LEU A 377 1.07 -1.67 23.99
C LEU A 377 0.22 -2.11 25.18
N ASN A 378 0.87 -2.36 26.32
CA ASN A 378 0.17 -2.53 27.58
C ASN A 378 -0.50 -1.23 28.04
N ARG A 379 -1.27 -1.30 29.14
CA ARG A 379 -2.00 -0.14 29.68
C ARG A 379 -1.12 1.06 30.04
N SER A 380 0.12 0.84 30.47
CA SER A 380 1.07 1.91 30.80
C SER A 380 1.62 2.57 29.54
N GLY A 381 1.99 1.76 28.54
CA GLY A 381 2.42 2.22 27.22
C GLY A 381 1.37 3.07 26.52
N LEU A 382 0.08 2.66 26.56
CA LEU A 382 -1.01 3.44 25.96
C LEU A 382 -1.16 4.85 26.57
N LYS A 383 -0.79 5.04 27.85
CA LYS A 383 -0.82 6.38 28.48
C LYS A 383 0.30 7.28 27.97
N LEU A 384 1.47 6.71 27.68
CA LEU A 384 2.65 7.45 27.23
C LEU A 384 2.64 7.68 25.72
N ALA A 385 2.17 6.69 24.96
CA ALA A 385 2.08 6.71 23.50
C ALA A 385 1.16 7.82 22.96
N GLN A 386 0.36 8.47 23.80
CA GLN A 386 -0.44 9.63 23.39
C GLN A 386 0.43 10.73 22.76
N ASN A 387 1.63 10.99 23.30
CA ASN A 387 2.52 12.04 22.78
C ASN A 387 3.31 11.59 21.54
N ASP A 388 3.63 10.30 21.46
CA ASP A 388 4.42 9.77 20.35
C ASP A 388 3.56 9.58 19.09
N LEU A 389 2.36 9.00 19.26
CA LEU A 389 1.46 8.63 18.18
C LEU A 389 0.69 9.80 17.58
N ILE A 390 0.49 10.89 18.32
CA ILE A 390 -0.32 12.03 17.85
C ILE A 390 0.61 13.18 17.51
N LYS A 391 0.96 13.32 16.22
CA LYS A 391 1.86 14.36 15.71
C LYS A 391 1.22 15.74 15.65
N LYS A 392 -0.07 15.82 15.34
CA LYS A 392 -0.82 17.08 15.28
C LYS A 392 -2.28 16.81 15.67
N LYS A 393 -2.89 17.77 16.37
CA LYS A 393 -4.34 17.79 16.64
C LYS A 393 -4.81 19.22 16.91
N PRO A 394 -6.07 19.59 16.63
CA PRO A 394 -6.63 20.86 17.06
C PRO A 394 -6.64 21.00 18.59
N LYS A 395 -6.59 22.23 19.12
CA LYS A 395 -6.45 22.48 20.56
C LYS A 395 -7.59 21.90 21.41
N ASP A 396 -8.84 21.99 20.95
CA ASP A 396 -10.03 21.44 21.63
C ASP A 396 -10.10 19.90 21.59
N PHE A 397 -9.28 19.26 20.76
CA PHE A 397 -9.39 17.81 20.60
C PHE A 397 -8.68 17.11 21.74
N PHE A 398 -9.45 16.32 22.50
CA PHE A 398 -8.94 15.34 23.43
C PHE A 398 -8.90 13.97 22.77
N VAL A 399 -7.72 13.36 22.73
CA VAL A 399 -7.51 12.09 22.04
C VAL A 399 -6.83 11.14 22.99
N ARG A 400 -7.43 9.97 23.17
CA ARG A 400 -6.91 8.93 24.07
C ARG A 400 -6.77 7.62 23.30
N PRO A 401 -5.55 7.08 23.15
CA PRO A 401 -5.35 5.73 22.65
C PRO A 401 -6.15 4.72 23.48
N LEU A 402 -6.85 3.82 22.82
CA LEU A 402 -7.59 2.71 23.41
C LEU A 402 -6.86 1.39 23.20
N GLN A 403 -6.28 1.21 22.01
CA GLN A 403 -5.50 0.04 21.64
C GLN A 403 -4.49 0.42 20.56
N VAL A 404 -3.33 -0.24 20.60
CA VAL A 404 -2.25 -0.15 19.60
C VAL A 404 -1.65 -1.54 19.50
N ARG A 405 -1.93 -2.24 18.40
CA ARG A 405 -1.50 -3.61 18.14
C ARG A 405 -0.80 -3.68 16.79
N TYR A 406 0.21 -4.54 16.70
CA TYR A 406 1.00 -4.77 15.52
C TYR A 406 1.08 -6.28 15.25
N LEU A 407 1.06 -6.64 13.97
CA LEU A 407 1.29 -8.01 13.50
C LEU A 407 2.37 -7.96 12.43
N VAL A 408 3.43 -8.74 12.61
CA VAL A 408 4.56 -8.79 11.70
C VAL A 408 4.82 -10.25 11.37
N GLN A 409 4.90 -10.59 10.09
CA GLN A 409 5.16 -11.95 9.63
C GLN A 409 6.33 -11.98 8.66
N TYR A 410 7.08 -13.08 8.72
CA TYR A 410 8.21 -13.36 7.87
C TYR A 410 7.94 -14.62 7.07
N ARG A 411 8.36 -14.61 5.80
CA ARG A 411 8.29 -15.76 4.90
C ARG A 411 9.68 -16.23 4.55
N ARG A 412 9.84 -17.54 4.38
CA ARG A 412 11.12 -18.14 3.98
C ARG A 412 11.17 -18.29 2.46
N SER A 413 12.25 -17.82 1.84
CA SER A 413 12.57 -18.01 0.41
C SER A 413 14.09 -18.16 0.29
N GLU A 414 14.55 -19.06 -0.60
CA GLU A 414 16.00 -19.30 -0.83
C GLU A 414 16.84 -19.42 0.47
N GLU A 415 16.35 -20.20 1.46
CA GLU A 415 16.97 -20.40 2.78
C GLU A 415 17.02 -19.18 3.71
N LYS A 416 16.52 -18.01 3.28
CA LYS A 416 16.46 -16.78 4.06
C LYS A 416 15.01 -16.43 4.46
N TRP A 417 14.87 -15.71 5.55
CA TRP A 417 13.60 -15.16 6.02
C TRP A 417 13.51 -13.69 5.62
N HIS A 418 12.40 -13.32 5.01
CA HIS A 418 12.12 -11.99 4.52
C HIS A 418 10.85 -11.46 5.19
N LEU A 419 10.80 -10.16 5.45
CA LEU A 419 9.56 -9.49 5.84
C LEU A 419 8.49 -9.80 4.80
N SER A 420 7.32 -10.24 5.25
CA SER A 420 6.19 -10.59 4.38
C SER A 420 5.00 -9.67 4.60
N ILE A 421 4.66 -9.43 5.87
CA ILE A 421 3.49 -8.66 6.26
C ILE A 421 3.85 -7.79 7.46
N ALA A 422 3.37 -6.56 7.46
CA ALA A 422 3.32 -5.72 8.64
C ALA A 422 1.95 -5.04 8.72
N GLN A 423 1.27 -5.17 9.85
CA GLN A 423 0.01 -4.50 10.12
C GLN A 423 0.12 -3.67 11.39
N ALA A 424 -0.41 -2.45 11.36
CA ALA A 424 -0.65 -1.62 12.53
C ALA A 424 -2.16 -1.40 12.68
N SER A 425 -2.70 -1.76 13.84
CA SER A 425 -4.12 -1.56 14.18
C SER A 425 -4.23 -0.74 15.46
N MET A 426 -4.84 0.43 15.34
CA MET A 426 -4.95 1.39 16.43
C MET A 426 -6.39 1.86 16.59
N SER A 427 -6.80 2.10 17.83
CA SER A 427 -8.06 2.78 18.12
C SER A 427 -7.90 3.92 19.10
N PHE A 428 -8.63 5.01 18.85
CA PHE A 428 -8.55 6.23 19.63
C PHE A 428 -9.96 6.74 19.96
N ARG A 429 -10.15 7.15 21.21
CA ARG A 429 -11.33 7.96 21.57
C ARG A 429 -11.00 9.41 21.32
N VAL A 430 -11.76 10.05 20.42
CA VAL A 430 -11.64 11.47 20.09
C VAL A 430 -12.85 12.21 20.64
N ARG A 431 -12.60 13.28 21.38
CA ARG A 431 -13.62 14.18 21.91
C ARG A 431 -13.30 15.62 21.53
N SER A 432 -14.30 16.33 21.02
CA SER A 432 -14.27 17.78 20.80
C SER A 432 -15.62 18.35 21.21
N LYS A 433 -15.61 19.37 22.07
CA LYS A 433 -16.84 20.05 22.47
C LYS A 433 -17.32 20.97 21.36
N GLN A 434 -16.40 21.63 20.67
CA GLN A 434 -16.69 22.59 19.60
C GLN A 434 -17.34 21.91 18.40
N ASP A 435 -16.78 20.77 17.96
CA ASP A 435 -17.27 20.01 16.81
C ASP A 435 -18.29 18.93 17.19
N LYS A 436 -18.68 18.84 18.47
CA LYS A 436 -19.62 17.84 19.01
C LYS A 436 -19.21 16.39 18.70
N ILE A 437 -17.91 16.12 18.74
CA ILE A 437 -17.34 14.79 18.47
C ILE A 437 -17.20 14.05 19.80
N ASN A 438 -17.70 12.82 19.84
CA ASN A 438 -17.39 11.84 20.88
C ASN A 438 -17.46 10.45 20.23
N SER A 439 -16.41 10.12 19.50
CA SER A 439 -16.38 8.96 18.61
C SER A 439 -15.14 8.11 18.86
N VAL A 440 -15.19 6.85 18.43
CA VAL A 440 -14.03 5.97 18.37
C VAL A 440 -13.56 5.87 16.93
N PHE A 441 -12.33 6.27 16.72
CA PHE A 441 -11.63 6.13 15.45
C PHE A 441 -10.82 4.84 15.47
N HIS A 442 -10.82 4.11 14.37
CA HIS A 442 -9.99 2.93 14.15
C HIS A 442 -9.13 3.18 12.92
N SER A 443 -7.82 3.09 13.08
CA SER A 443 -6.83 3.25 12.01
C SER A 443 -6.15 1.90 11.80
N THR A 444 -6.16 1.42 10.57
CA THR A 444 -5.47 0.19 10.19
C THR A 444 -4.55 0.48 9.02
N SER A 445 -3.28 0.12 9.13
CA SER A 445 -2.28 0.18 8.06
C SER A 445 -1.79 -1.24 7.78
N ASP A 446 -1.95 -1.70 6.55
CA ASP A 446 -1.50 -3.00 6.05
C ASP A 446 -0.33 -2.78 5.08
N LEU A 447 0.76 -3.52 5.26
CA LEU A 447 1.83 -3.71 4.28
C LEU A 447 1.91 -5.19 3.93
N LEU A 448 1.87 -5.49 2.64
CA LEU A 448 2.06 -6.82 2.07
C LEU A 448 3.23 -6.77 1.08
N ILE A 449 4.26 -7.57 1.30
CA ILE A 449 5.33 -7.79 0.32
C ILE A 449 4.87 -8.83 -0.69
N THR A 450 4.78 -8.42 -1.95
CA THR A 450 4.22 -9.24 -3.04
C THR A 450 5.28 -9.84 -3.93
N ASP A 451 6.48 -9.26 -3.94
CA ASP A 451 7.68 -9.76 -4.63
C ASP A 451 8.93 -9.10 -4.02
N PHE A 452 10.10 -9.68 -4.26
CA PHE A 452 11.38 -9.05 -3.99
C PHE A 452 12.48 -9.61 -4.89
N LYS A 453 13.48 -8.75 -5.17
CA LYS A 453 14.66 -9.07 -5.96
C LYS A 453 15.92 -8.45 -5.33
N PRO A 454 17.12 -8.98 -5.61
CA PRO A 454 18.37 -8.31 -5.23
C PRO A 454 18.39 -6.86 -5.71
N ASP A 455 18.98 -5.97 -4.93
CA ASP A 455 19.20 -4.59 -5.36
C ASP A 455 20.10 -4.55 -6.60
N ASP A 456 19.57 -4.02 -7.69
CA ASP A 456 20.25 -3.88 -8.98
C ASP A 456 21.06 -2.57 -9.08
N GLY A 457 21.14 -1.82 -7.97
CA GLY A 457 21.81 -0.52 -7.90
C GLY A 457 20.98 0.59 -8.53
N THR A 458 19.67 0.39 -8.71
CA THR A 458 18.77 1.47 -9.13
C THR A 458 18.68 2.54 -8.05
N HIS A 459 19.05 3.77 -8.41
CA HIS A 459 19.04 4.90 -7.49
C HIS A 459 17.73 5.68 -7.64
N PHE A 460 16.92 5.71 -6.58
CA PHE A 460 15.76 6.59 -6.51
C PHE A 460 16.19 8.03 -6.22
N LYS A 461 15.61 8.98 -6.96
CA LYS A 461 15.85 10.40 -6.68
C LYS A 461 15.25 10.75 -5.33
N ARG A 462 15.88 11.69 -4.61
CA ARG A 462 15.47 12.06 -3.24
C ARG A 462 14.01 12.56 -3.16
N ASN A 463 13.51 13.20 -4.21
CA ASN A 463 12.12 13.68 -4.29
C ASN A 463 11.10 12.59 -4.65
N GLU A 464 11.55 11.39 -5.04
CA GLU A 464 10.70 10.22 -5.26
C GLU A 464 10.54 9.37 -3.99
N LEU A 465 11.32 9.66 -2.94
CA LEU A 465 11.33 8.90 -1.70
C LEU A 465 10.31 9.45 -0.70
N PHE A 466 9.48 8.57 -0.19
CA PHE A 466 8.58 8.84 0.92
C PHE A 466 9.37 8.91 2.22
N ASN A 467 9.17 9.97 3.00
CA ASN A 467 9.88 10.23 4.25
C ASN A 467 8.93 10.43 5.44
N SER A 468 9.50 10.53 6.65
CA SER A 468 8.73 10.62 7.90
C SER A 468 7.84 11.86 8.05
N LYS A 469 8.01 12.88 7.20
CA LYS A 469 7.21 14.12 7.20
C LYS A 469 6.09 14.09 6.17
N ASP A 470 6.16 13.18 5.20
CA ASP A 470 5.18 13.07 4.13
C ASP A 470 3.89 12.45 4.66
N ILE A 471 2.76 12.83 4.05
CA ILE A 471 1.44 12.36 4.45
C ILE A 471 0.85 11.65 3.26
N PHE A 472 0.75 10.33 3.41
CA PHE A 472 0.34 9.45 2.33
C PHE A 472 -1.01 9.84 1.72
N THR A 473 -1.98 10.17 2.56
CA THR A 473 -3.33 10.58 2.15
C THR A 473 -3.40 11.94 1.43
N GLU A 474 -2.34 12.75 1.48
CA GLU A 474 -2.22 14.04 0.80
C GLU A 474 -1.53 13.93 -0.57
N MET A 475 -0.94 12.76 -0.89
CA MET A 475 -0.16 12.54 -2.12
C MET A 475 -0.95 11.83 -3.24
N ILE A 476 -2.22 11.48 -3.00
CA ILE A 476 -2.99 10.62 -3.89
C ILE A 476 -4.38 11.21 -4.16
N ASN A 477 -4.73 11.38 -5.44
CA ASN A 477 -5.87 12.21 -5.84
C ASN A 477 -7.07 11.47 -6.45
N ARG A 478 -6.96 10.20 -6.89
CA ARG A 478 -8.11 9.43 -7.43
C ARG A 478 -7.97 7.92 -7.22
N TYR A 479 -9.09 7.20 -7.29
CA TYR A 479 -9.18 5.74 -7.27
C TYR A 479 -9.80 5.23 -8.56
N ASP A 480 -9.27 4.12 -9.07
CA ASP A 480 -9.78 3.38 -10.23
C ASP A 480 -9.71 1.88 -9.87
N GLU A 481 -10.75 1.11 -10.19
CA GLU A 481 -10.83 -0.33 -9.88
C GLU A 481 -9.89 -1.16 -10.79
N ASN A 482 -9.60 -0.66 -12.01
CA ASN A 482 -8.60 -1.23 -12.92
C ASN A 482 -7.17 -0.73 -12.65
N PHE A 483 -7.01 0.17 -11.66
CA PHE A 483 -5.75 0.86 -11.35
C PHE A 483 -4.57 -0.07 -11.08
N TRP A 484 -4.86 -1.21 -10.47
CA TRP A 484 -3.85 -2.15 -9.98
C TRP A 484 -3.28 -3.03 -11.09
N GLY A 485 -3.86 -3.07 -12.28
CA GLY A 485 -3.35 -3.83 -13.43
C GLY A 485 -2.96 -5.27 -13.04
N ASP A 486 -1.67 -5.56 -13.10
CA ASP A 486 -1.11 -6.90 -12.87
C ASP A 486 -0.56 -7.12 -11.44
N TYR A 487 -0.63 -6.09 -10.58
CA TYR A 487 -0.13 -6.19 -9.22
C TYR A 487 -1.04 -7.04 -8.33
N ASN A 488 -0.39 -7.83 -7.47
CA ASN A 488 -1.04 -8.49 -6.34
C ASN A 488 -1.41 -7.47 -5.26
N ILE A 489 -2.62 -7.57 -4.73
CA ILE A 489 -3.16 -6.66 -3.71
C ILE A 489 -3.93 -7.44 -2.66
N ILE A 490 -4.17 -6.83 -1.49
CA ILE A 490 -5.12 -7.37 -0.53
C ILE A 490 -6.52 -7.00 -1.00
N LYS A 491 -7.31 -8.01 -1.41
CA LYS A 491 -8.68 -7.78 -1.88
C LYS A 491 -9.48 -6.98 -0.83
N PRO A 492 -10.20 -5.91 -1.20
CA PRO A 492 -11.10 -5.21 -0.29
C PRO A 492 -12.14 -6.17 0.30
N SER A 493 -12.49 -6.01 1.59
CA SER A 493 -13.64 -6.74 2.18
C SER A 493 -14.94 -6.32 1.51
N GLU A 494 -15.98 -7.13 1.61
CA GLU A 494 -17.31 -6.83 1.05
C GLU A 494 -17.83 -5.48 1.59
N ASP A 495 -17.69 -5.26 2.90
CA ASP A 495 -18.07 -4.00 3.56
C ASP A 495 -17.27 -2.79 3.06
N LEU A 496 -15.96 -2.96 2.84
CA LEU A 496 -15.12 -1.89 2.29
C LEU A 496 -15.50 -1.60 0.84
N ASN A 497 -15.72 -2.64 0.03
CA ASN A 497 -16.11 -2.50 -1.36
C ASN A 497 -17.49 -1.82 -1.50
N LYS A 498 -18.46 -2.18 -0.66
CA LYS A 498 -19.76 -1.48 -0.58
C LYS A 498 -19.59 0.00 -0.22
N ALA A 499 -18.73 0.32 0.74
CA ALA A 499 -18.46 1.70 1.12
C ALA A 499 -17.81 2.51 -0.02
N LEU A 500 -16.83 1.93 -0.71
CA LEU A 500 -16.18 2.52 -1.89
C LEU A 500 -17.20 2.79 -3.01
N LYS A 501 -17.99 1.77 -3.39
CA LYS A 501 -19.02 1.89 -4.45
C LYS A 501 -20.07 2.95 -4.14
N LYS A 502 -20.57 2.99 -2.90
CA LYS A 502 -21.55 3.98 -2.47
C LYS A 502 -21.02 5.41 -2.65
N TYR A 503 -19.76 5.66 -2.29
CA TYR A 503 -19.15 6.98 -2.44
C TYR A 503 -19.00 7.40 -3.90
N TYR A 504 -18.58 6.50 -4.80
CA TYR A 504 -18.49 6.85 -6.22
C TYR A 504 -19.86 7.19 -6.80
N GLN A 505 -20.89 6.41 -6.46
CA GLN A 505 -22.26 6.70 -6.88
C GLN A 505 -22.75 8.08 -6.37
N GLU A 506 -22.49 8.40 -5.09
CA GLU A 506 -22.90 9.69 -4.50
C GLU A 506 -22.13 10.88 -5.11
N ASN A 507 -20.84 10.73 -5.41
CA ASN A 507 -20.04 11.82 -5.98
C ASN A 507 -20.20 11.97 -7.50
N ASP A 508 -20.44 10.90 -8.26
CA ASP A 508 -20.79 10.99 -9.68
C ASP A 508 -22.13 11.72 -9.89
N THR A 509 -23.09 11.56 -8.97
CA THR A 509 -24.35 12.32 -9.03
C THR A 509 -24.17 13.82 -8.73
N LEU A 510 -23.24 14.21 -7.85
CA LEU A 510 -22.94 15.61 -7.55
C LEU A 510 -22.25 16.34 -8.71
N PHE A 511 -21.46 15.63 -9.53
CA PHE A 511 -20.89 16.19 -10.76
C PHE A 511 -21.90 16.25 -11.92
N ASN A 512 -22.91 15.37 -11.96
CA ASN A 512 -23.97 15.38 -12.98
C ASN A 512 -25.21 16.24 -12.61
N SER A 513 -25.42 16.60 -11.34
CA SER A 513 -26.57 17.41 -10.91
C SER A 513 -26.30 18.92 -10.85
N SER A 514 -25.15 19.38 -11.34
CA SER A 514 -24.80 20.81 -11.40
C SER A 514 -25.30 21.51 -12.67
N ASN A 515 -26.05 20.81 -13.53
CA ASN A 515 -26.68 21.34 -14.73
C ASN A 515 -28.19 21.08 -14.69
N PHE A 516 -28.93 21.92 -13.97
CA PHE A 516 -30.35 22.18 -14.23
C PHE A 516 -30.71 23.62 -13.86
#